data_AF-A0A7K3ADR6-F1
#
_entry.id   AF-A0A7K3ADR6-F1
#
_cell.length_a   1.000
_cell.length_b   1.000
_cell.length_c   1.000
_cell.angle_alpha   90.00
_cell.angle_beta   90.00
_cell.angle_gamma   90.00
#
_symmetry.space_group_name_H-M   'P 1'
#
loop_
_entity.id
_entity.type
_entity.pdbx_description
1 polymer ?
#
loop_
_entity_poly.entity_id
_entity_poly.type
_entity_poly.pdbx_seq_one_letter_code
_entity_poly.pdbx_strand_id
1 'polypeptide(L)'
;MVERRWQTRAILSTVWGLALLAVSACSQDGATSPETVRELAGSTKAVRAREQVEQEIRQTITYWDAHTSLTLGLVTVDDSCAGGRAKEWFFQDGDDQYKIRCTLRVDAYFGADPHHMSGTIDGILTAGDSDGSPVPFGHDFFYATKVVDYYRGRTGEPQGPGTGEPNELFNAGAVTLDWDQVRQRAKRQLIEEPPACLPSAPPVTRCLREPGSTGVTNLRREYGMVFKLAFPSRDYFIVYKDGQTVGQ
;
A
#
# COMPACT_ATOMS: atom_id res chain seq x y z
N MET A 1 -84.48 -12.32 25.76
CA MET A 1 -83.41 -12.27 26.77
C MET A 1 -83.21 -13.69 27.27
N VAL A 2 -81.96 -14.12 27.41
CA VAL A 2 -81.45 -15.42 27.88
C VAL A 2 -81.33 -16.54 26.82
N GLU A 3 -80.05 -16.83 26.57
CA GLU A 3 -79.44 -17.89 25.77
C GLU A 3 -79.67 -19.30 26.35
N ARG A 4 -79.54 -20.33 25.51
CA ARG A 4 -78.50 -21.35 25.72
C ARG A 4 -78.30 -22.23 24.48
N ARG A 5 -77.04 -22.21 24.04
CA ARG A 5 -76.46 -22.95 22.91
C ARG A 5 -76.45 -24.46 23.19
N TRP A 6 -76.79 -25.20 22.14
CA TRP A 6 -76.58 -26.63 22.00
C TRP A 6 -75.12 -26.95 21.63
N GLN A 7 -74.74 -28.16 22.03
CA GLN A 7 -73.53 -28.93 21.71
C GLN A 7 -73.30 -28.99 20.17
N THR A 8 -72.14 -29.29 19.57
CA THR A 8 -71.16 -30.36 19.83
C THR A 8 -70.01 -30.23 18.78
N ARG A 9 -68.83 -30.78 19.12
CA ARG A 9 -67.80 -31.38 18.23
C ARG A 9 -67.08 -30.53 17.16
N ALA A 10 -65.77 -30.36 17.37
CA ALA A 10 -64.66 -30.63 16.44
C ALA A 10 -63.35 -30.15 17.10
N ILE A 11 -62.14 -30.67 16.92
CA ILE A 11 -61.51 -31.82 16.24
C ILE A 11 -60.10 -31.87 16.88
N LEU A 12 -59.58 -33.08 17.15
CA LEU A 12 -58.15 -33.28 17.44
C LEU A 12 -57.32 -33.03 16.18
N SER A 13 -56.25 -32.23 16.29
CA SER A 13 -55.01 -32.34 15.49
C SER A 13 -54.03 -31.27 16.00
N THR A 14 -53.27 -31.55 17.05
CA THR A 14 -51.96 -32.22 17.02
C THR A 14 -50.93 -31.46 16.16
N VAL A 15 -50.11 -30.69 16.88
CA VAL A 15 -48.64 -30.54 16.72
C VAL A 15 -48.14 -30.63 15.28
N TRP A 16 -47.75 -29.49 14.68
CA TRP A 16 -46.67 -29.40 13.68
C TRP A 16 -46.37 -27.92 13.44
N GLY A 17 -45.09 -27.53 13.53
CA GLY A 17 -44.62 -26.26 12.97
C GLY A 17 -44.03 -25.22 13.92
N LEU A 18 -43.38 -25.59 15.03
CA LEU A 18 -42.48 -24.70 15.77
C LEU A 18 -41.13 -25.38 16.02
N ALA A 19 -40.40 -25.67 14.95
CA ALA A 19 -39.03 -26.19 15.02
C ALA A 19 -38.24 -25.84 13.76
N LEU A 20 -38.16 -24.57 13.36
CA LEU A 20 -37.26 -24.10 12.30
C LEU A 20 -36.74 -22.67 12.55
N LEU A 21 -36.33 -22.34 13.78
CA LEU A 21 -35.57 -21.12 14.06
C LEU A 21 -34.46 -21.42 15.07
N ALA A 22 -33.48 -22.23 14.68
CA ALA A 22 -32.28 -22.47 15.50
C ALA A 22 -31.03 -22.79 14.67
N VAL A 23 -30.92 -22.32 13.43
CA VAL A 23 -29.66 -22.45 12.66
C VAL A 23 -29.41 -21.20 11.83
N SER A 24 -28.93 -20.13 12.47
CA SER A 24 -28.30 -19.01 11.77
C SER A 24 -27.22 -18.32 12.61
N ALA A 25 -26.61 -19.03 13.56
CA ALA A 25 -25.56 -18.51 14.42
C ALA A 25 -24.37 -19.46 14.51
N CYS A 26 -23.86 -19.95 13.38
CA CYS A 26 -22.57 -20.66 13.27
C CYS A 26 -22.04 -20.49 11.84
N SER A 27 -21.66 -19.28 11.46
CA SER A 27 -20.80 -19.04 10.27
C SER A 27 -19.63 -18.12 10.62
N GLN A 28 -19.18 -18.16 11.88
CA GLN A 28 -18.08 -17.35 12.42
C GLN A 28 -16.75 -18.11 12.54
N ASP A 29 -16.68 -19.40 12.22
CA ASP A 29 -15.53 -20.27 12.52
C ASP A 29 -14.23 -19.94 11.76
N GLY A 30 -14.17 -18.85 11.00
CA GLY A 30 -13.01 -18.44 10.23
C GLY A 30 -12.43 -17.05 10.53
N ALA A 31 -13.20 -16.14 11.12
CA ALA A 31 -12.78 -14.73 11.25
C ALA A 31 -12.08 -14.47 12.58
N THR A 32 -10.94 -13.78 12.55
CA THR A 32 -10.27 -13.36 13.80
C THR A 32 -10.97 -12.11 14.34
N SER A 33 -11.29 -12.10 15.64
CA SER A 33 -12.00 -10.97 16.24
C SER A 33 -11.17 -9.68 16.20
N PRO A 34 -11.78 -8.49 16.02
CA PRO A 34 -11.07 -7.21 16.05
C PRO A 34 -10.23 -7.01 17.32
N GLU A 35 -10.70 -7.48 18.47
CA GLU A 35 -9.99 -7.42 19.75
C GLU A 35 -8.68 -8.21 19.69
N THR A 36 -8.73 -9.44 19.17
CA THR A 36 -7.54 -10.29 19.00
C THR A 36 -6.56 -9.65 18.03
N VAL A 37 -7.03 -9.04 16.94
CA VAL A 37 -6.13 -8.36 16.00
C VAL A 37 -5.47 -7.15 16.64
N ARG A 38 -6.20 -6.35 17.43
CA ARG A 38 -5.62 -5.21 18.16
C ARG A 38 -4.58 -5.66 19.19
N GLU A 39 -4.85 -6.72 19.92
CA GLU A 39 -3.92 -7.30 20.89
C GLU A 39 -2.62 -7.75 20.20
N LEU A 40 -2.73 -8.52 19.11
CA LEU A 40 -1.57 -9.02 18.38
C LEU A 40 -0.79 -7.90 17.69
N ALA A 41 -1.47 -6.93 17.08
CA ALA A 41 -0.86 -5.76 16.46
C ALA A 41 -0.13 -4.86 17.47
N GLY A 42 -0.66 -4.77 18.70
CA GLY A 42 -0.05 -4.03 19.80
C GLY A 42 1.05 -4.78 20.55
N SER A 43 1.30 -6.05 20.21
CA SER A 43 2.32 -6.85 20.87
C SER A 43 3.73 -6.28 20.65
N THR A 44 4.62 -6.46 21.63
CA THR A 44 6.02 -6.00 21.53
C THR A 44 6.72 -6.53 20.27
N LYS A 45 6.37 -7.75 19.84
CA LYS A 45 6.93 -8.37 18.62
C LYS A 45 6.48 -7.62 17.36
N ALA A 46 5.18 -7.33 17.25
CA ALA A 46 4.63 -6.59 16.11
C ALA A 46 5.18 -5.16 16.04
N VAL A 47 5.24 -4.46 17.18
CA VAL A 47 5.78 -3.10 17.27
C VAL A 47 7.25 -3.05 16.85
N ARG A 48 8.09 -3.96 17.36
CA ARG A 48 9.51 -4.02 16.99
C ARG A 48 9.70 -4.32 15.51
N ALA A 49 8.95 -5.27 14.95
CA ALA A 49 9.03 -5.62 13.54
C ALA A 49 8.63 -4.44 12.64
N ARG A 50 7.58 -3.68 13.02
CA ARG A 50 7.22 -2.45 12.32
C ARG A 50 8.35 -1.42 12.37
N GLU A 51 8.89 -1.14 13.55
CA GLU A 51 9.95 -0.15 13.75
C GLU A 51 11.20 -0.49 12.93
N GLN A 52 11.59 -1.76 12.90
CA GLN A 52 12.73 -2.24 12.13
C GLN A 52 12.52 -2.00 10.63
N VAL A 53 11.39 -2.46 10.07
CA VAL A 53 11.10 -2.31 8.63
C VAL A 53 10.96 -0.83 8.25
N GLU A 54 10.30 -0.02 9.08
CA GLU A 54 10.18 1.41 8.84
C GLU A 54 11.56 2.11 8.88
N GLN A 55 12.42 1.74 9.82
CA GLN A 55 13.77 2.29 9.95
C GLN A 55 14.66 1.92 8.76
N GLU A 56 14.63 0.67 8.28
CA GLU A 56 15.34 0.23 7.07
C GLU A 56 14.94 1.07 5.85
N ILE A 57 13.63 1.30 5.67
CA ILE A 57 13.11 2.10 4.56
C ILE A 57 13.54 3.57 4.71
N ARG A 58 13.44 4.13 5.91
CA ARG A 58 13.85 5.53 6.18
C ARG A 58 15.35 5.75 5.97
N GLN A 59 16.19 4.77 6.28
CA GLN A 59 17.62 4.82 5.95
C GLN A 59 17.84 4.87 4.44
N THR A 60 17.10 4.06 3.68
CA THR A 60 17.13 4.12 2.21
C THR A 60 16.71 5.50 1.70
N ILE A 61 15.58 6.05 2.18
CA ILE A 61 15.12 7.40 1.79
C ILE A 61 16.19 8.47 2.10
N THR A 62 16.82 8.38 3.27
CA THR A 62 17.90 9.31 3.67
C THR A 62 19.11 9.18 2.75
N TYR A 63 19.46 7.96 2.34
CA TYR A 63 20.54 7.74 1.36
C TYR A 63 20.23 8.41 0.02
N TRP A 64 19.00 8.26 -0.48
CA TRP A 64 18.56 8.91 -1.72
C TRP A 64 18.66 10.44 -1.64
N ASP A 65 18.21 11.04 -0.54
CA ASP A 65 18.31 12.49 -0.32
C ASP A 65 19.77 12.98 -0.27
N ALA A 66 20.67 12.20 0.37
CA ALA A 66 22.06 12.59 0.53
C ALA A 66 22.95 12.37 -0.71
N HIS A 67 22.61 11.40 -1.57
CA HIS A 67 23.49 10.94 -2.65
C HIS A 67 22.93 11.16 -4.06
N THR A 68 21.73 11.71 -4.19
CA THR A 68 21.16 12.09 -5.48
C THR A 68 20.94 13.61 -5.54
N SER A 69 20.55 14.13 -6.71
CA SER A 69 20.17 15.54 -6.85
C SER A 69 18.71 15.81 -6.47
N LEU A 70 18.03 14.84 -5.87
CA LEU A 70 16.66 14.95 -5.41
C LEU A 70 16.63 15.59 -4.01
N THR A 71 15.62 16.40 -3.72
CA THR A 71 15.42 17.00 -2.39
C THR A 71 14.19 16.40 -1.74
N LEU A 72 14.36 15.68 -0.63
CA LEU A 72 13.25 15.06 0.10
C LEU A 72 12.32 16.14 0.64
N GLY A 73 11.04 16.00 0.34
CA GLY A 73 10.05 16.98 0.76
C GLY A 73 8.81 16.40 1.43
N LEU A 74 8.49 15.12 1.19
CA LEU A 74 7.36 14.46 1.81
C LEU A 74 7.58 12.95 1.91
N VAL A 75 7.21 12.36 3.05
CA VAL A 75 7.12 10.90 3.25
C VAL A 75 5.71 10.56 3.70
N THR A 76 5.13 9.51 3.11
CA THR A 76 3.85 8.95 3.55
C THR A 76 4.04 7.52 4.01
N VAL A 77 3.38 7.17 5.11
CA VAL A 77 3.41 5.81 5.67
C VAL A 77 1.98 5.34 5.84
N ASP A 78 1.65 4.22 5.22
CA ASP A 78 0.40 3.49 5.39
C ASP A 78 0.71 2.14 6.04
N ASP A 79 0.27 1.96 7.27
CA ASP A 79 0.43 0.74 8.06
C ASP A 79 -0.95 0.18 8.39
N SER A 80 -1.16 -1.10 8.15
CA SER A 80 -2.44 -1.75 8.46
C SER A 80 -2.22 -3.18 8.92
N CYS A 81 -3.01 -3.58 9.91
CA CYS A 81 -3.11 -4.96 10.34
C CYS A 81 -4.54 -5.46 10.15
N ALA A 82 -4.69 -6.60 9.49
CA ALA A 82 -5.98 -7.25 9.27
C ALA A 82 -5.95 -8.69 9.77
N GLY A 83 -7.05 -9.14 10.37
CA GLY A 83 -7.27 -10.56 10.66
C GLY A 83 -7.75 -11.32 9.43
N GLY A 84 -7.62 -12.65 9.45
CA GLY A 84 -8.16 -13.49 8.39
C GLY A 84 -9.67 -13.31 8.25
N ARG A 85 -10.15 -13.28 7.00
CA ARG A 85 -11.58 -13.14 6.67
C ARG A 85 -12.14 -14.53 6.39
N ALA A 86 -13.32 -14.83 6.93
CA ALA A 86 -14.01 -16.06 6.56
C ALA A 86 -14.31 -16.04 5.05
N LYS A 87 -14.15 -17.19 4.38
CA LYS A 87 -14.60 -17.35 2.99
C LYS A 87 -16.11 -17.16 2.95
N GLU A 88 -16.57 -16.14 2.22
CA GLU A 88 -18.00 -15.99 1.98
C GLU A 88 -18.46 -17.05 0.98
N TRP A 89 -19.71 -17.51 1.09
CA TRP A 89 -20.26 -18.55 0.20
C TRP A 89 -20.24 -18.16 -1.29
N PHE A 90 -20.24 -16.86 -1.59
CA PHE A 90 -20.26 -16.34 -2.97
C PHE A 90 -18.91 -15.79 -3.44
N PHE A 91 -18.02 -15.41 -2.52
CA PHE A 91 -16.69 -14.87 -2.82
C PHE A 91 -15.66 -15.68 -2.02
N GLN A 92 -14.92 -16.55 -2.71
CA GLN A 92 -13.85 -17.37 -2.13
C GLN A 92 -12.58 -16.56 -1.77
N ASP A 93 -12.65 -15.23 -1.81
CA ASP A 93 -11.55 -14.29 -1.60
C ASP A 93 -11.18 -14.11 -0.10
N GLY A 94 -11.85 -14.83 0.79
CA GLY A 94 -11.50 -14.88 2.20
C GLY A 94 -10.20 -15.66 2.41
N ASP A 95 -9.15 -14.97 2.83
CA ASP A 95 -7.93 -15.61 3.34
C ASP A 95 -8.10 -15.86 4.84
N ASP A 96 -8.43 -17.10 5.17
CA ASP A 96 -8.67 -17.56 6.53
C ASP A 96 -7.41 -18.21 7.15
N GLN A 97 -6.25 -18.13 6.50
CA GLN A 97 -5.04 -18.82 6.97
C GLN A 97 -4.34 -18.08 8.13
N TYR A 98 -4.51 -16.76 8.21
CA TYR A 98 -3.86 -15.92 9.21
C TYR A 98 -4.81 -15.45 10.32
N LYS A 99 -4.30 -15.42 11.55
CA LYS A 99 -4.88 -14.68 12.68
C LYS A 99 -4.69 -13.18 12.50
N ILE A 100 -3.51 -12.78 11.99
CA ILE A 100 -3.18 -11.40 11.67
C ILE A 100 -2.12 -11.37 10.56
N ARG A 101 -2.27 -10.41 9.66
CA ARG A 101 -1.23 -9.95 8.75
C ARG A 101 -1.12 -8.44 8.87
N CYS A 102 0.08 -7.96 9.19
CA CYS A 102 0.39 -6.55 9.22
C CYS A 102 1.32 -6.19 8.07
N THR A 103 0.95 -5.13 7.37
CA THR A 103 1.60 -4.70 6.14
C THR A 103 1.90 -3.22 6.23
N LEU A 104 3.11 -2.84 5.82
CA LEU A 104 3.60 -1.47 5.76
C LEU A 104 3.85 -1.07 4.29
N ARG A 105 3.37 0.10 3.91
CA ARG A 105 3.69 0.78 2.66
C ARG A 105 4.28 2.16 2.98
N VAL A 106 5.35 2.51 2.30
CA VAL A 106 6.00 3.80 2.43
C VAL A 106 6.25 4.36 1.04
N ASP A 107 5.88 5.61 0.82
CA ASP A 107 6.21 6.35 -0.39
C ASP A 107 6.98 7.62 0.03
N ALA A 108 8.05 7.96 -0.69
CA ALA A 108 8.82 9.19 -0.51
C ALA A 108 8.72 10.08 -1.75
N TYR A 109 8.60 11.37 -1.54
CA TYR A 109 8.40 12.37 -2.58
C TYR A 109 9.50 13.40 -2.51
N PHE A 110 10.11 13.65 -3.67
CA PHE A 110 11.26 14.52 -3.79
C PHE A 110 10.99 15.62 -4.83
N GLY A 111 11.48 16.82 -4.54
CA GLY A 111 11.56 17.91 -5.51
C GLY A 111 12.81 17.78 -6.38
N ALA A 112 12.70 18.23 -7.63
CA ALA A 112 13.83 18.36 -8.55
C ALA A 112 13.57 19.47 -9.58
N ASP A 113 14.63 19.96 -10.23
CA ASP A 113 14.53 20.93 -11.32
C ASP A 113 14.25 20.22 -12.67
N PRO A 114 13.13 20.52 -13.36
CA PRO A 114 12.77 19.91 -14.65
C PRO A 114 13.74 20.23 -15.80
N HIS A 115 14.57 21.27 -15.68
CA HIS A 115 15.58 21.63 -16.68
C HIS A 115 16.80 20.71 -16.67
N HIS A 116 17.00 19.97 -15.57
CA HIS A 116 18.17 19.10 -15.37
C HIS A 116 17.85 17.62 -15.44
N MET A 117 16.70 17.21 -16.01
CA MET A 117 16.22 15.82 -16.02
C MET A 117 17.25 14.76 -16.42
N SER A 118 18.04 15.02 -17.47
CA SER A 118 19.08 14.05 -17.85
C SER A 118 20.15 13.90 -16.78
N GLY A 119 20.60 15.00 -16.17
CA GLY A 119 21.58 14.98 -15.08
C GLY A 119 21.00 14.40 -13.80
N THR A 120 19.73 14.64 -13.49
CA THR A 120 19.04 14.07 -12.34
C THR A 120 18.99 12.54 -12.43
N ILE A 121 18.52 11.99 -13.55
CA ILE A 121 18.43 10.52 -13.71
C ILE A 121 19.83 9.91 -13.77
N ASP A 122 20.77 10.49 -14.53
CA ASP A 122 22.17 10.02 -14.59
C ASP A 122 22.86 10.04 -13.22
N GLY A 123 22.55 11.05 -12.39
CA GLY A 123 23.00 11.13 -11.00
C GLY A 123 22.41 10.03 -10.11
N ILE A 124 21.13 9.68 -10.29
CA ILE A 124 20.51 8.54 -9.60
C ILE A 124 21.21 7.23 -10.01
N LEU A 125 21.49 7.03 -11.30
CA LEU A 125 22.20 5.84 -11.78
C LEU A 125 23.63 5.78 -11.23
N THR A 126 24.32 6.92 -11.18
CA THR A 126 25.67 7.01 -10.59
C THR A 126 25.65 6.63 -9.10
N ALA A 127 24.62 7.06 -8.35
CA ALA A 127 24.45 6.68 -6.96
C ALA A 127 24.18 5.17 -6.80
N GLY A 128 23.50 4.53 -7.75
CA GLY A 128 23.25 3.09 -7.77
C GLY A 128 24.44 2.23 -8.20
N ASP A 129 25.37 2.77 -9.00
CA ASP A 129 26.60 2.07 -9.40
C ASP A 129 27.57 1.83 -8.22
N SER A 130 27.38 2.54 -7.11
CA SER A 130 28.24 2.39 -5.94
C SER A 130 28.01 1.04 -5.26
N ASP A 131 29.09 0.32 -4.94
CA ASP A 131 29.03 -0.97 -4.24
C ASP A 131 28.23 -0.85 -2.93
N GLY A 132 27.21 -1.70 -2.76
CA GLY A 132 26.35 -1.70 -1.57
C GLY A 132 25.33 -0.56 -1.53
N SER A 133 25.13 0.18 -2.61
CA SER A 133 24.11 1.22 -2.70
C SER A 133 22.69 0.65 -2.54
N PRO A 134 21.82 1.30 -1.74
CA PRO A 134 20.40 0.93 -1.66
C PRO A 134 19.58 1.53 -2.83
N VAL A 135 20.21 2.23 -3.78
CA VAL A 135 19.56 2.69 -5.03
C VAL A 135 19.60 1.54 -6.05
N PRO A 136 18.48 0.90 -6.39
CA PRO A 136 18.47 -0.33 -7.19
C PRO A 136 18.46 -0.05 -8.70
N PHE A 137 19.03 1.08 -9.11
CA PHE A 137 19.12 1.53 -10.50
C PHE A 137 20.55 1.98 -10.77
N GLY A 138 21.29 1.21 -11.57
CA GLY A 138 22.62 1.57 -12.05
C GLY A 138 22.65 1.77 -13.57
N HIS A 139 23.81 2.10 -14.11
CA HIS A 139 24.02 2.22 -15.55
C HIS A 139 24.04 0.87 -16.28
N ASP A 140 24.10 -0.25 -15.55
CA ASP A 140 23.89 -1.59 -16.09
C ASP A 140 22.41 -1.84 -16.48
N PHE A 141 21.48 -1.06 -15.92
CA PHE A 141 20.08 -1.10 -16.29
C PHE A 141 19.83 -0.42 -17.64
N PHE A 142 19.88 -1.22 -18.71
CA PHE A 142 19.78 -0.76 -20.10
C PHE A 142 18.57 0.14 -20.41
N TYR A 143 17.44 -0.07 -19.75
CA TYR A 143 16.30 0.82 -19.94
C TYR A 143 16.55 2.22 -19.37
N ALA A 144 17.16 2.33 -18.18
CA ALA A 144 17.44 3.62 -17.56
C ALA A 144 18.44 4.45 -18.35
N THR A 145 19.46 3.83 -18.95
CA THR A 145 20.42 4.55 -19.82
C THR A 145 19.74 5.13 -21.07
N LYS A 146 18.78 4.42 -21.67
CA LYS A 146 17.93 4.97 -22.74
C LYS A 146 17.07 6.14 -22.27
N VAL A 147 16.54 6.10 -21.05
CA VAL A 147 15.80 7.22 -20.46
C VAL A 147 16.69 8.46 -20.33
N VAL A 148 17.93 8.29 -19.85
CA VAL A 148 18.91 9.39 -19.79
C VAL A 148 19.17 9.95 -21.18
N ASP A 149 19.44 9.11 -22.18
CA ASP A 149 19.72 9.54 -23.55
C ASP A 149 18.50 10.22 -24.22
N TYR A 150 17.28 9.80 -23.90
CA TYR A 150 16.06 10.50 -24.29
C TYR A 150 16.05 11.95 -23.75
N TYR A 151 16.32 12.14 -22.45
CA TYR A 151 16.37 13.47 -21.85
C TYR A 151 17.58 14.31 -22.29
N ARG A 152 18.65 13.68 -22.81
CA ARG A 152 19.75 14.36 -23.52
C ARG A 152 19.40 14.73 -24.97
N GLY A 153 18.28 14.23 -25.50
CA GLY A 153 17.86 14.45 -26.89
C GLY A 153 18.63 13.61 -27.92
N ARG A 154 19.22 12.48 -27.49
CA ARG A 154 20.02 11.60 -28.34
C ARG A 154 19.22 10.47 -28.98
N THR A 155 18.10 10.08 -28.35
CA THR A 155 17.25 8.98 -28.81
C THR A 155 15.78 9.40 -28.86
N GLY A 156 14.98 8.65 -29.61
CA GLY A 156 13.53 8.67 -29.47
C GLY A 156 13.06 8.05 -28.16
N GLU A 157 11.75 7.83 -28.06
CA GLU A 157 11.08 7.29 -26.88
C GLU A 157 11.67 5.91 -26.48
N PRO A 158 12.11 5.71 -25.21
CA PRO A 158 12.87 4.51 -24.82
C PRO A 158 12.17 3.17 -25.02
N GLN A 159 10.84 3.16 -24.93
CA GLN A 159 9.99 1.97 -25.11
C GLN A 159 9.52 1.77 -26.55
N GLY A 160 9.85 2.70 -27.46
CA GLY A 160 9.51 2.66 -28.87
C GLY A 160 8.63 3.84 -29.31
N PRO A 161 8.45 4.06 -30.62
CA PRO A 161 7.65 5.18 -31.12
C PRO A 161 6.18 5.11 -30.68
N GLY A 162 5.64 6.22 -30.19
CA GLY A 162 4.25 6.36 -29.74
C GLY A 162 4.02 6.01 -28.27
N THR A 163 5.04 5.65 -27.51
CA THR A 163 4.93 5.34 -26.07
C THR A 163 4.93 6.59 -25.20
N GLY A 164 5.37 7.72 -25.75
CA GLY A 164 5.44 8.99 -25.03
C GLY A 164 6.70 9.16 -24.18
N GLU A 165 6.68 10.21 -23.35
CA GLU A 165 7.79 10.57 -22.47
C GLU A 165 7.92 9.57 -21.32
N PRO A 166 9.10 8.99 -21.08
CA PRO A 166 9.31 8.06 -19.97
C PRO A 166 9.16 8.80 -18.64
N ASN A 167 8.48 8.16 -17.70
CA ASN A 167 8.18 8.74 -16.37
C ASN A 167 8.32 7.74 -15.21
N GLU A 168 8.94 6.58 -15.46
CA GLU A 168 9.10 5.51 -14.47
C GLU A 168 10.43 4.78 -14.68
N LEU A 169 11.06 4.36 -13.57
CA LEU A 169 11.99 3.24 -13.47
C LEU A 169 11.45 2.23 -12.46
N PHE A 170 11.43 0.95 -12.84
CA PHE A 170 10.88 -0.12 -12.02
C PHE A 170 11.92 -1.21 -11.77
N ASN A 171 12.15 -1.55 -10.50
CA ASN A 171 12.92 -2.71 -10.08
C ASN A 171 12.05 -3.63 -9.23
N ALA A 172 11.72 -4.81 -9.77
CA ALA A 172 10.81 -5.76 -9.15
C ALA A 172 11.32 -6.22 -7.79
N GLY A 173 10.51 -5.99 -6.74
CA GLY A 173 10.83 -6.38 -5.37
C GLY A 173 11.71 -5.38 -4.61
N ALA A 174 12.19 -4.31 -5.26
CA ALA A 174 12.98 -3.27 -4.61
C ALA A 174 12.19 -1.95 -4.47
N VAL A 175 12.00 -1.19 -5.55
CA VAL A 175 11.26 0.10 -5.56
C VAL A 175 10.75 0.43 -6.97
N THR A 176 9.76 1.32 -7.03
CA THR A 176 9.38 2.05 -8.24
C THR A 176 9.76 3.52 -8.06
N LEU A 177 10.40 4.11 -9.07
CA LEU A 177 10.66 5.55 -9.13
C LEU A 177 9.83 6.16 -10.27
N ASP A 178 8.84 6.97 -9.92
CA ASP A 178 8.00 7.72 -10.85
C ASP A 178 8.36 9.21 -10.83
N TRP A 179 8.05 9.95 -11.91
CA TRP A 179 8.21 11.41 -11.91
C TRP A 179 7.22 12.14 -12.82
N ASP A 180 7.11 13.45 -12.64
CA ASP A 180 6.34 14.32 -13.53
C ASP A 180 6.93 14.35 -14.95
N GLN A 181 6.12 14.16 -15.99
CA GLN A 181 6.54 14.41 -17.37
C GLN A 181 6.76 15.92 -17.61
N VAL A 182 7.87 16.29 -18.24
CA VAL A 182 8.28 17.70 -18.38
C VAL A 182 8.26 18.23 -19.82
N ARG A 183 8.36 17.36 -20.84
CA ARG A 183 8.44 17.78 -22.25
C ARG A 183 7.07 17.91 -22.92
N GLN A 184 6.14 16.98 -22.68
CA GLN A 184 4.82 17.03 -23.34
C GLN A 184 3.97 18.16 -22.76
N ARG A 185 3.41 19.11 -23.53
CA ARG A 185 2.66 20.25 -22.93
C ARG A 185 1.17 20.01 -22.67
N ALA A 186 0.52 19.12 -23.41
CA ALA A 186 -0.95 19.01 -23.41
C ALA A 186 -1.51 17.83 -22.60
N LYS A 187 -0.72 16.79 -22.34
CA LYS A 187 -1.12 15.56 -21.63
C LYS A 187 0.00 15.03 -20.75
N ARG A 188 0.49 15.86 -19.83
CA ARG A 188 1.50 15.42 -18.86
C ARG A 188 0.87 14.45 -17.88
N GLN A 189 1.49 13.31 -17.71
CA GLN A 189 1.32 12.52 -16.50
C GLN A 189 2.13 13.18 -15.38
N LEU A 190 1.45 13.52 -14.30
CA LEU A 190 2.03 14.14 -13.12
C LEU A 190 1.83 13.22 -11.92
N ILE A 191 2.75 13.28 -10.97
CA ILE A 191 2.61 12.66 -9.67
C ILE A 191 1.41 13.30 -8.97
N GLU A 192 0.48 12.45 -8.54
CA GLU A 192 -0.74 12.87 -7.84
C GLU A 192 -0.45 13.10 -6.36
N GLU A 193 -1.31 13.89 -5.70
CA GLU A 193 -1.30 14.00 -4.25
C GLU A 193 -1.54 12.63 -3.60
N PRO A 194 -0.81 12.28 -2.53
CA PRO A 194 -1.12 11.08 -1.78
C PRO A 194 -2.56 11.15 -1.25
N PRO A 195 -3.28 10.02 -1.20
CA PRO A 195 -4.61 9.93 -0.62
C PRO A 195 -4.65 10.55 0.78
N ALA A 196 -5.75 11.21 1.12
CA ALA A 196 -5.95 11.71 2.46
C ALA A 196 -5.93 10.55 3.47
N CYS A 197 -5.26 10.74 4.61
CA CYS A 197 -5.34 9.79 5.71
C CYS A 197 -6.80 9.69 6.17
N LEU A 198 -7.44 8.57 5.85
CA LEU A 198 -8.81 8.32 6.27
C LEU A 198 -8.85 8.09 7.79
N PRO A 199 -9.94 8.50 8.47
CA PRO A 199 -10.16 8.12 9.86
C PRO A 199 -10.06 6.60 10.01
N SER A 200 -9.31 6.16 11.02
CA SER A 200 -9.02 4.74 11.27
C SER A 200 -10.29 3.88 11.30
N ALA A 201 -10.36 2.87 10.41
CA ALA A 201 -11.41 1.85 10.41
C ALA A 201 -10.75 0.47 10.14
N PRO A 202 -11.31 -0.63 10.69
CA PRO A 202 -10.69 -1.54 11.65
C PRO A 202 -9.77 -2.63 11.07
N PRO A 203 -9.03 -3.38 11.93
CA PRO A 203 -8.89 -3.20 13.38
C PRO A 203 -7.73 -2.31 13.83
N VAL A 204 -6.63 -2.21 13.07
CA VAL A 204 -5.51 -1.29 13.35
C VAL A 204 -4.99 -0.71 12.04
N THR A 205 -5.07 0.61 11.89
CA THR A 205 -4.46 1.36 10.79
C THR A 205 -3.70 2.56 11.33
N ARG A 206 -2.57 2.90 10.71
CA ARG A 206 -1.80 4.11 10.96
C ARG A 206 -1.43 4.72 9.61
N CYS A 207 -1.87 5.95 9.40
CA CYS A 207 -1.48 6.76 8.24
C CYS A 207 -0.69 7.96 8.74
N LEU A 208 0.53 8.16 8.22
CA LEU A 208 1.38 9.30 8.52
C LEU A 208 1.72 10.06 7.25
N ARG A 209 1.87 11.37 7.41
CA ARG A 209 2.34 12.29 6.37
C ARG A 209 3.32 13.25 7.00
N GLU A 210 4.56 13.26 6.50
CA GLU A 210 5.67 13.96 7.13
C GLU A 210 6.45 14.80 6.10
N PRO A 211 6.51 16.14 6.26
CA PRO A 211 5.75 16.94 7.23
C PRO A 211 4.27 17.02 6.84
N GLY A 212 3.37 17.01 7.83
CA GLY A 212 1.91 17.00 7.59
C GLY A 212 1.36 18.23 6.88
N SER A 213 2.12 19.33 6.82
CA SER A 213 1.78 20.58 6.14
C SER A 213 2.16 20.61 4.65
N THR A 214 2.86 19.60 4.15
CA THR A 214 3.35 19.54 2.77
C THR A 214 2.56 18.53 1.94
N GLY A 215 2.50 18.80 0.65
CA GLY A 215 1.89 17.95 -0.38
C GLY A 215 2.68 18.06 -1.68
N VAL A 216 2.35 17.22 -2.64
CA VAL A 216 3.00 17.15 -3.95
C VAL A 216 2.88 18.48 -4.71
N THR A 217 1.76 19.18 -4.55
CA THR A 217 1.52 20.51 -5.13
C THR A 217 2.48 21.56 -4.58
N ASN A 218 2.83 21.49 -3.29
CA ASN A 218 3.79 22.40 -2.68
C ASN A 218 5.20 22.13 -3.22
N LEU A 219 5.60 20.86 -3.28
CA LEU A 219 6.90 20.47 -3.85
C LEU A 219 7.02 20.89 -5.31
N ARG A 220 6.00 20.64 -6.12
CA ARG A 220 5.99 21.05 -7.52
C ARG A 220 6.10 22.57 -7.69
N ARG A 221 5.46 23.35 -6.81
CA ARG A 221 5.55 24.82 -6.83
C ARG A 221 6.96 25.31 -6.47
N GLU A 222 7.63 24.62 -5.55
CA GLU A 222 8.95 25.02 -5.04
C GLU A 222 10.08 24.58 -5.97
N TYR A 223 10.05 23.35 -6.46
CA TYR A 223 11.14 22.73 -7.22
C TYR A 223 10.86 22.66 -8.74
N GLY A 224 9.59 22.74 -9.15
CA GLY A 224 9.18 22.68 -10.56
C GLY A 224 8.69 21.30 -11.00
N MET A 225 9.19 20.22 -10.40
CA MET A 225 8.68 18.86 -10.60
C MET A 225 8.85 17.97 -9.37
N VAL A 226 8.15 16.84 -9.37
CA VAL A 226 8.19 15.84 -8.29
C VAL A 226 8.58 14.46 -8.81
N PHE A 227 9.44 13.81 -8.04
CA PHE A 227 9.73 12.38 -8.10
C PHE A 227 9.01 11.67 -6.95
N LYS A 228 8.54 10.45 -7.18
CA LYS A 228 7.97 9.56 -6.17
C LYS A 228 8.75 8.25 -6.14
N LEU A 229 9.34 7.93 -5.01
CA LEU A 229 9.94 6.64 -4.72
C LEU A 229 8.94 5.80 -3.91
N ALA A 230 8.35 4.79 -4.54
CA ALA A 230 7.39 3.88 -3.92
C ALA A 230 8.09 2.58 -3.52
N PHE A 231 8.02 2.24 -2.23
CA PHE A 231 8.50 0.95 -1.74
C PHE A 231 7.39 -0.10 -1.88
N PRO A 232 7.72 -1.36 -2.24
CA PRO A 232 6.76 -2.43 -2.25
C PRO A 232 6.18 -2.62 -0.85
N SER A 233 4.92 -3.01 -0.80
CA SER A 233 4.25 -3.34 0.45
C SER A 233 4.99 -4.49 1.15
N ARG A 234 5.41 -4.28 2.40
CA ARG A 234 6.14 -5.29 3.19
C ARG A 234 5.25 -5.84 4.30
N ASP A 235 5.06 -7.15 4.29
CA ASP A 235 4.48 -7.85 5.43
C ASP A 235 5.55 -7.98 6.52
N TYR A 236 5.36 -7.28 7.63
CA TYR A 236 6.35 -7.24 8.73
C TYR A 236 5.98 -8.19 9.88
N PHE A 237 4.70 -8.56 10.00
CA PHE A 237 4.24 -9.43 11.08
C PHE A 237 3.03 -10.26 10.64
N ILE A 238 3.19 -11.59 10.66
CA ILE A 238 2.16 -12.57 10.33
C ILE A 238 2.07 -13.60 11.44
N VAL A 239 0.85 -13.91 11.88
CA VAL A 239 0.55 -15.06 12.72
C VAL A 239 -0.49 -15.92 12.02
N TYR A 240 -0.14 -17.17 11.77
CA TYR A 240 -1.02 -18.16 11.17
C TYR A 240 -1.95 -18.79 12.21
N LYS A 241 -3.07 -19.38 11.74
CA LYS A 241 -4.04 -20.02 12.64
C LYS A 241 -3.47 -21.22 13.40
N ASP A 242 -2.54 -21.94 12.80
CA ASP A 242 -1.78 -23.03 13.41
C ASP A 242 -0.76 -22.57 14.48
N GLY A 243 -0.62 -21.26 14.67
CA GLY A 243 0.29 -20.66 15.65
C GLY A 243 1.70 -20.39 15.11
N GLN A 244 1.99 -20.73 13.86
CA GLN A 244 3.25 -20.32 13.22
C GLN A 244 3.30 -18.80 13.09
N THR A 245 4.48 -18.21 13.30
CA THR A 245 4.68 -16.76 13.15
C THR A 245 5.81 -16.47 12.18
N VAL A 246 5.59 -15.52 11.28
CA VAL A 246 6.64 -14.91 10.46
C VAL A 246 6.79 -13.47 10.92
N GLY A 247 7.97 -13.11 11.38
CA GLY A 247 8.34 -11.74 11.73
C GLY A 247 9.79 -11.55 11.34
N GLN A 248 10.08 -10.47 10.63
CA GLN A 248 11.44 -10.04 10.29
C GLN A 248 12.07 -9.27 11.46
#